data_AF-D1AM29-F1
#
_entry.id   AF-D1AM29-F1
#
_cell.length_a   1.000
_cell.length_b   1.000
_cell.length_c   1.000
_cell.angle_alpha   90.00
_cell.angle_beta   90.00
_cell.angle_gamma   90.00
#
_symmetry.space_group_name_H-M   'P 1'
#
loop_
_entity.id
_entity.type
_entity.pdbx_description
1 polymer ?
#
loop_
_entity_poly.entity_id
_entity_poly.type
_entity_poly.pdbx_seq_one_letter_code
_entity_poly.pdbx_strand_id
1 'polypeptide(L)'
;MGEFVQERVEIEKFGQKLKNVKTNEIAAEIDIETKTQIIEIKKSASSIELEQIEKYINPLDNNFINYSGKEVIIYIDKPLAGSKIPRYKINFINSKGIKIVNSLEELSEVLK
;
A
#
# COMPACT_ATOMS: atom_id res chain seq x y z
N MET A 1 -8.85 -11.23 0.64
CA MET A 1 -7.48 -10.67 0.51
C MET A 1 -6.58 -11.12 1.64
N GLY A 2 -6.93 -10.91 2.91
CA GLY A 2 -6.14 -11.40 4.04
C GLY A 2 -5.81 -12.89 3.96
N GLU A 3 -6.81 -13.76 3.77
CA GLU A 3 -6.60 -15.20 3.57
C GLU A 3 -5.65 -15.52 2.41
N PHE A 4 -5.87 -14.90 1.24
CA PHE A 4 -5.02 -15.08 0.06
C PHE A 4 -3.54 -14.75 0.32
N VAL A 5 -3.28 -13.65 1.04
CA VAL A 5 -1.91 -13.26 1.41
C VAL A 5 -1.35 -14.20 2.47
N GLN A 6 -2.16 -14.57 3.48
CA GLN A 6 -1.74 -15.44 4.58
C GLN A 6 -1.34 -16.86 4.13
N GLU A 7 -1.96 -17.37 3.07
CA GLU A 7 -1.58 -18.65 2.44
C GLU A 7 -0.19 -18.62 1.80
N ARG A 8 0.37 -17.44 1.54
CA ARG A 8 1.62 -17.24 0.78
C ARG A 8 2.74 -16.68 1.64
N VAL A 9 2.43 -15.74 2.52
CA VAL A 9 3.38 -15.03 3.39
C VAL A 9 2.75 -14.76 4.76
N GLU A 10 3.59 -14.65 5.80
CA GLU A 10 3.12 -14.32 7.14
C GLU A 10 2.61 -12.87 7.21
N ILE A 11 1.38 -12.71 7.70
CA ILE A 11 0.78 -11.41 7.96
C ILE A 11 1.09 -11.01 9.41
N GLU A 12 1.80 -9.90 9.58
CA GLU A 12 2.07 -9.31 10.90
C GLU A 12 0.91 -8.42 11.37
N LYS A 13 0.23 -7.73 10.45
CA LYS A 13 -0.92 -6.86 10.77
C LYS A 13 -1.96 -6.89 9.65
N PHE A 14 -3.24 -6.81 10.04
CA PHE A 14 -4.38 -6.79 9.13
C PHE A 14 -5.45 -5.82 9.65
N GLY A 15 -5.82 -4.80 8.87
CA GLY A 15 -6.82 -3.79 9.25
C GLY A 15 -6.46 -3.02 10.54
N GLN A 16 -5.17 -2.77 10.78
CA GLN A 16 -4.70 -2.21 12.05
C GLN A 16 -4.45 -0.71 11.96
N LYS A 17 -4.93 0.04 12.96
CA LYS A 17 -4.58 1.45 13.14
C LYS A 17 -3.14 1.58 13.65
N LEU A 18 -2.31 2.27 12.88
CA LEU A 18 -0.91 2.53 13.19
C LEU A 18 -0.74 3.93 13.77
N LYS A 19 0.06 4.00 14.83
CA LYS A 19 0.45 5.25 15.44
C LYS A 19 1.76 5.74 14.85
N ASN A 20 1.88 7.05 14.67
CA ASN A 20 3.16 7.66 14.43
C ASN A 20 4.04 7.50 15.68
N VAL A 21 5.22 6.92 15.52
CA VAL A 21 6.12 6.63 16.65
C VAL A 21 6.67 7.88 17.34
N LYS A 22 6.66 9.03 16.67
CA LYS A 22 7.10 10.33 17.21
C LYS A 22 6.00 11.04 18.00
N THR A 23 4.75 11.03 17.50
CA THR A 23 3.64 11.78 18.14
C THR A 23 2.74 10.90 19.01
N ASN A 24 2.80 9.57 18.84
CA ASN A 24 1.91 8.58 19.46
C ASN A 24 0.42 8.71 19.06
N GLU A 25 0.13 9.52 18.04
CA GLU A 25 -1.21 9.69 17.46
C GLU A 25 -1.46 8.69 16.33
N ILE A 26 -2.72 8.37 16.04
CA ILE A 26 -3.09 7.51 14.92
C ILE A 26 -2.80 8.26 13.62
N ALA A 27 -1.97 7.68 12.75
CA ALA A 27 -1.53 8.29 11.51
C ALA A 27 -2.14 7.64 10.26
N ALA A 28 -2.40 6.33 10.32
CA ALA A 28 -3.01 5.56 9.24
C ALA A 28 -3.68 4.29 9.75
N GLU A 29 -4.48 3.67 8.89
CA GLU A 29 -4.95 2.29 9.02
C GLU A 29 -4.32 1.49 7.88
N ILE A 30 -3.60 0.42 8.22
CA ILE A 30 -2.94 -0.42 7.24
C ILE A 30 -3.85 -1.59 6.89
N ASP A 31 -4.04 -1.85 5.59
CA ASP A 31 -4.84 -2.98 5.15
C ASP A 31 -4.12 -4.29 5.48
N ILE A 32 -2.88 -4.47 4.98
CA ILE A 32 -2.05 -5.64 5.25
C ILE A 32 -0.58 -5.24 5.43
N GLU A 33 0.06 -5.78 6.45
CA GLU A 33 1.50 -5.68 6.67
C GLU A 33 2.09 -7.08 6.81
N THR A 34 3.13 -7.36 6.03
CA THR A 34 3.97 -8.57 6.15
C THR A 34 5.33 -8.16 6.72
N LYS A 35 6.22 -9.13 6.94
CA LYS A 35 7.60 -8.85 7.36
C LYS A 35 8.33 -7.87 6.43
N THR A 36 8.05 -7.92 5.12
CA THR A 36 8.82 -7.16 4.12
C THR A 36 7.98 -6.15 3.34
N GLN A 37 6.64 -6.21 3.43
CA GLN A 37 5.75 -5.44 2.57
C GLN A 37 4.59 -4.78 3.34
N ILE A 38 4.15 -3.64 2.82
CA ILE A 38 2.88 -2.98 3.13
C ILE A 38 2.03 -3.09 1.88
N ILE A 39 0.82 -3.65 2.00
CA ILE A 39 -0.11 -3.79 0.89
C ILE A 39 -1.32 -2.91 1.19
N GLU A 40 -1.53 -1.89 0.36
CA GLU A 40 -2.68 -1.00 0.39
C GLU A 40 -3.70 -1.44 -0.67
N ILE A 41 -4.94 -1.65 -0.27
CA ILE A 41 -6.03 -2.15 -1.11
C ILE A 41 -6.92 -1.00 -1.53
N LYS A 42 -6.97 -0.72 -2.83
CA LYS A 42 -7.89 0.25 -3.42
C LYS A 42 -8.98 -0.45 -4.21
N LYS A 43 -10.23 -0.06 -3.96
CA LYS A 43 -11.39 -0.53 -4.74
C LYS A 43 -11.23 -0.23 -6.23
N SER A 44 -10.58 0.87 -6.58
CA SER A 44 -10.36 1.27 -7.97
C SER A 44 -9.18 2.24 -8.10
N ALA A 45 -8.68 2.37 -9.32
CA ALA A 45 -7.67 3.35 -9.72
C ALA A 45 -7.97 4.81 -9.27
N SER A 46 -9.25 5.22 -9.28
CA SER A 46 -9.64 6.58 -8.86
C SER A 46 -9.59 6.77 -7.34
N SER A 47 -9.65 5.68 -6.57
CA SER A 47 -9.59 5.67 -5.10
C SER A 47 -8.15 5.78 -4.55
N ILE A 48 -7.15 5.94 -5.43
CA ILE A 48 -5.77 6.16 -5.01
C ILE A 48 -5.62 7.58 -4.47
N GLU A 49 -5.17 7.69 -3.22
CA GLU A 49 -4.93 8.95 -2.53
C GLU A 49 -3.42 9.13 -2.30
N LEU A 50 -2.81 10.13 -2.93
CA LEU A 50 -1.35 10.34 -2.86
C LEU A 50 -0.90 10.70 -1.44
N GLU A 51 -1.71 11.46 -0.69
CA GLU A 51 -1.41 11.81 0.69
C GLU A 51 -1.29 10.57 1.58
N GLN A 52 -2.16 9.57 1.39
CA GLN A 52 -2.04 8.32 2.13
C GLN A 52 -0.77 7.55 1.73
N ILE A 53 -0.44 7.54 0.45
CA ILE A 53 0.79 6.92 -0.05
C ILE A 53 2.03 7.58 0.57
N GLU A 54 2.08 8.91 0.62
CA GLU A 54 3.19 9.67 1.20
C GLU A 54 3.53 9.22 2.63
N LYS A 55 2.53 8.88 3.46
CA LYS A 55 2.73 8.33 4.82
C LYS A 55 3.54 7.04 4.85
N TYR A 56 3.57 6.28 3.75
CA TYR A 56 4.31 5.03 3.64
C TYR A 56 5.69 5.18 2.99
N ILE A 57 5.96 6.27 2.27
CA ILE A 57 7.16 6.39 1.43
C ILE A 57 8.00 7.65 1.67
N ASN A 58 7.49 8.63 2.41
CA ASN A 58 8.17 9.89 2.63
C ASN A 58 8.50 10.09 4.11
N PRO A 59 9.76 9.87 4.52
CA PRO A 59 10.20 10.07 5.91
C PRO A 59 10.05 11.50 6.44
N LEU A 60 9.83 12.48 5.55
CA LEU A 60 9.58 13.88 5.90
C LEU A 60 8.09 14.18 6.13
N ASP A 61 7.20 13.26 5.79
CA ASP A 61 5.78 13.39 6.11
C ASP A 61 5.58 13.32 7.64
N ASN A 62 4.82 14.27 8.19
CA ASN A 62 4.55 14.33 9.63
C ASN A 62 3.80 13.10 10.15
N ASN A 63 3.12 12.37 9.27
CA ASN A 63 2.38 11.14 9.53
C ASN A 63 3.09 9.90 8.96
N PHE A 64 4.39 9.97 8.68
CA PHE A 64 5.17 8.83 8.21
C PHE A 64 5.12 7.67 9.22
N ILE A 65 4.87 6.45 8.72
CA ILE A 65 4.75 5.23 9.53
C ILE A 65 5.65 4.07 9.11
N ASN A 66 6.23 4.08 7.91
CA ASN A 66 7.01 2.96 7.38
C ASN A 66 8.50 3.01 7.81
N TYR A 67 8.74 3.07 9.13
CA TYR A 67 10.10 3.20 9.69
C TYR A 67 11.00 1.98 9.43
N SER A 68 10.40 0.83 9.11
CA SER A 68 11.12 -0.40 8.76
C SER A 68 11.51 -0.48 7.28
N GLY A 69 11.13 0.51 6.46
CA GLY A 69 11.49 0.55 5.04
C GLY A 69 10.90 -0.60 4.22
N LYS A 70 9.68 -1.04 4.57
CA LYS A 70 8.97 -2.11 3.86
C LYS A 70 8.59 -1.66 2.45
N GLU A 71 8.60 -2.59 1.50
CA GLU A 71 8.16 -2.34 0.13
C GLU A 71 6.65 -2.04 0.12
N VAL A 72 6.22 -1.02 -0.62
CA VAL A 72 4.80 -0.64 -0.70
C VAL A 72 4.20 -1.18 -2.00
N ILE A 73 3.11 -1.91 -1.88
CA ILE A 73 2.30 -2.43 -2.98
C ILE A 73 0.91 -1.81 -2.90
N ILE A 74 0.40 -1.34 -4.04
CA ILE A 74 -0.98 -0.91 -4.19
C ILE A 74 -1.72 -1.99 -5.00
N TYR A 75 -2.62 -2.71 -4.35
CA TYR A 75 -3.53 -3.62 -5.02
C TYR A 75 -4.80 -2.89 -5.42
N ILE A 76 -5.18 -2.96 -6.70
CA ILE A 76 -6.43 -2.42 -7.21
C ILE A 76 -7.40 -3.58 -7.48
N ASP A 77 -8.56 -3.58 -6.82
CA ASP A 77 -9.50 -4.69 -6.88
C ASP A 77 -10.34 -4.71 -8.16
N LYS A 78 -10.82 -3.55 -8.62
CA LYS A 78 -11.59 -3.47 -9.87
C LYS A 78 -10.67 -3.47 -11.09
N PRO A 79 -11.05 -4.12 -12.20
CA PRO A 79 -10.34 -4.04 -13.46
C PRO A 79 -10.08 -2.59 -13.89
N LEU A 80 -8.90 -2.32 -14.43
CA LEU A 80 -8.54 -1.00 -14.96
C LEU A 80 -9.32 -0.60 -16.24
N ALA A 81 -10.16 -1.48 -16.79
CA ALA A 81 -10.94 -1.24 -18.00
C ALA A 81 -11.79 0.05 -17.88
N GLY A 82 -11.40 1.10 -18.61
CA GLY A 82 -12.06 2.41 -18.62
C GLY A 82 -11.69 3.35 -17.46
N SER A 83 -11.02 2.87 -16.41
CA SER A 83 -10.56 3.70 -15.29
C SER A 83 -9.16 4.26 -15.56
N LYS A 84 -9.08 5.54 -15.91
CA LYS A 84 -7.78 6.22 -16.08
C LYS A 84 -7.30 6.73 -14.72
N ILE A 85 -6.22 6.15 -14.18
CA ILE A 85 -5.42 6.82 -13.16
C ILE A 85 -4.86 8.10 -13.82
N PRO A 86 -5.03 9.30 -13.22
CA PRO A 86 -4.41 10.50 -13.75
C PRO A 86 -2.91 10.32 -13.93
N ARG A 87 -2.36 10.74 -15.09
CA ARG A 87 -0.95 10.49 -15.45
C ARG A 87 0.04 10.99 -14.40
N TYR A 88 -0.27 12.09 -13.71
CA TYR A 88 0.58 12.60 -12.63
C TYR A 88 0.65 11.63 -11.43
N LYS A 89 -0.43 10.92 -11.09
CA LYS A 89 -0.42 9.91 -10.02
C LYS A 89 0.42 8.70 -10.44
N ILE A 90 0.28 8.24 -11.68
CA ILE A 90 1.12 7.15 -12.21
C ILE A 90 2.60 7.52 -12.15
N ASN A 91 2.95 8.71 -12.65
CA ASN A 91 4.33 9.20 -12.65
C ASN A 91 4.88 9.30 -11.23
N PHE A 92 4.09 9.83 -10.30
CA PHE A 92 4.45 9.91 -8.89
C PHE A 92 4.73 8.52 -8.31
N ILE A 93 3.78 7.58 -8.44
CA ILE A 93 3.91 6.21 -7.90
C ILE A 93 5.15 5.51 -8.48
N ASN A 94 5.32 5.57 -9.80
CA ASN A 94 6.46 4.95 -10.48
C ASN A 94 7.79 5.58 -10.04
N SER A 95 7.86 6.90 -9.85
CA SER A 95 9.07 7.59 -9.40
C SER A 95 9.50 7.20 -7.97
N LYS A 96 8.57 6.62 -7.20
CA LYS A 96 8.79 6.18 -5.82
C LYS A 96 9.03 4.67 -5.71
N GLY A 97 9.06 3.95 -6.84
CA GLY A 97 9.29 2.51 -6.88
C GLY A 97 8.13 1.69 -6.31
N ILE A 98 6.94 2.26 -6.18
CA ILE A 98 5.75 1.57 -5.68
C ILE A 98 5.20 0.68 -6.81
N LYS A 99 4.86 -0.56 -6.47
CA LYS A 99 4.22 -1.48 -7.41
C LYS A 99 2.70 -1.33 -7.36
N ILE A 100 2.07 -1.20 -8.52
CA ILE A 100 0.63 -1.33 -8.67
C ILE A 100 0.35 -2.71 -9.27
N VAL A 101 -0.55 -3.47 -8.64
CA VAL A 101 -1.04 -4.75 -9.16
C VAL A 101 -2.56 -4.71 -9.24
N ASN A 102 -3.15 -5.38 -10.24
CA ASN A 102 -4.59 -5.36 -10.51
C ASN A 102 -5.23 -6.75 -10.60
N SER A 103 -4.50 -7.79 -10.20
CA SER A 103 -5.02 -9.15 -10.12
C SER A 103 -4.38 -9.90 -8.96
N LEU A 104 -5.04 -10.97 -8.50
CA LEU A 104 -4.46 -11.87 -7.51
C LEU A 104 -3.22 -12.59 -8.05
N GLU A 105 -3.16 -12.84 -9.35
CA GLU A 105 -2.00 -13.44 -10.01
C GLU A 105 -0.79 -12.50 -9.93
N GLU A 106 -0.94 -11.25 -10.35
CA GLU A 106 0.11 -10.22 -10.22
C GLU A 106 0.51 -9.99 -8.76
N LEU A 107 -0.46 -10.00 -7.84
CA LEU A 107 -0.15 -9.92 -6.41
C LEU A 107 0.71 -11.10 -5.97
N SER A 108 0.34 -12.32 -6.36
CA SER A 108 1.09 -13.54 -6.02
C SER A 108 2.53 -13.51 -6.52
N GLU A 109 2.80 -12.89 -7.67
CA GLU A 109 4.14 -12.76 -8.24
C GLU A 109 5.03 -11.78 -7.46
N VAL A 110 4.44 -10.81 -6.77
CA VAL A 110 5.18 -9.77 -6.05
C VAL A 110 5.28 -10.00 -4.54
N LEU A 111 4.48 -10.91 -3.97
CA LEU A 111 4.53 -11.25 -2.55
C LEU A 111 5.88 -11.89 -2.17
N LYS A 112 6.42 -11.51 -1.01
CA LYS A 112 7.73 -11.96 -0.49
C LYS A 112 7.71 -12.27 1.01
#